data_AF-A0A0C2VIX8-F1
#
_entry.id   AF-A0A0C2VIX8-F1
#
_cell.length_a   1.000
_cell.length_b   1.000
_cell.length_c   1.000
_cell.angle_alpha   90.00
_cell.angle_beta   90.00
_cell.angle_gamma   90.00
#
_symmetry.space_group_name_H-M   'P 1'
#
loop_
_entity.id
_entity.type
_entity.pdbx_description
1 polymer ?
#
loop_
_entity_poly.entity_id
_entity_poly.type
_entity_poly.pdbx_seq_one_letter_code
_entity_poly.pdbx_strand_id
1 'polypeptide(L)' 'MLDFTWKVFSKTGNIDTYLLLKEIEEQDEIRSDMLITEEEWQSQTFPQH' A
#
# COMPACT_ATOMS: atom_id res chain seq x y z
N MET A 1 7.07 3.78 1.85
CA MET A 1 7.49 3.85 0.43
C MET A 1 7.44 5.27 -0.16
N LEU A 2 6.65 6.20 0.40
CA LEU A 2 6.51 7.58 -0.06
C LEU A 2 7.83 8.32 -0.40
N ASP A 3 8.89 8.10 0.37
CA ASP A 3 10.20 8.73 0.11
C ASP A 3 10.84 8.30 -1.22
N PHE A 4 10.64 7.07 -1.68
CA PHE A 4 11.25 6.57 -2.90
C PHE A 4 10.58 7.18 -4.14
N THR A 5 9.26 7.09 -4.22
CA THR A 5 8.48 7.60 -5.35
C THR A 5 8.62 9.12 -5.50
N TRP A 6 8.59 9.87 -4.39
CA TRP A 6 8.86 11.30 -4.39
C TRP A 6 10.32 11.64 -4.78
N LYS A 7 11.30 10.85 -4.34
CA LYS A 7 12.71 11.05 -4.69
C LYS A 7 13.01 10.78 -6.16
N VAL A 8 12.34 9.80 -6.77
CA VAL A 8 12.46 9.55 -8.22
C VAL A 8 11.89 10.73 -8.99
N PHE A 9 10.67 11.18 -8.65
CA PHE A 9 10.04 12.31 -9.32
C PHE A 9 10.84 13.62 -9.14
N SER A 10 11.28 13.95 -7.93
CA SER A 10 12.07 15.16 -7.68
C SER A 10 13.43 15.19 -8.41
N LYS A 11 13.96 14.02 -8.78
CA LYS A 11 15.20 13.91 -9.57
C LYS A 11 14.98 13.95 -11.08
N THR A 12 13.90 13.36 -11.57
CA THR A 12 13.70 13.15 -13.01
C THR A 12 12.62 14.04 -13.62
N GLY A 13 11.69 14.54 -12.80
CA GLY A 13 10.49 15.25 -13.25
C GLY A 13 9.55 14.41 -14.10
N ASN A 14 9.77 13.10 -14.20
CA ASN A 14 9.00 12.22 -15.09
C ASN A 14 7.66 11.82 -14.43
N ILE A 15 6.58 12.43 -14.92
CA ILE A 15 5.23 12.22 -14.39
C ILE A 15 4.71 10.81 -14.66
N ASP A 16 5.00 10.23 -15.82
CA ASP A 16 4.52 8.88 -16.18
C ASP A 16 5.09 7.82 -15.23
N THR A 17 6.38 7.95 -14.88
CA THR A 17 7.05 7.07 -13.92
C THR A 17 6.49 7.26 -12.51
N TYR A 18 6.20 8.51 -12.11
CA TYR A 18 5.59 8.80 -10.81
C TYR A 18 4.21 8.15 -10.68
N LEU A 19 3.35 8.30 -11.69
CA LEU A 19 2.01 7.72 -11.68
C LEU A 19 2.05 6.19 -11.63
N LEU A 20 2.93 5.56 -12.43
CA LEU A 20 3.12 4.10 -12.40
C LEU A 20 3.59 3.60 -11.03
N LEU A 21 4.55 4.28 -10.41
CA LEU A 21 5.02 3.93 -9.06
C LEU A 21 3.91 4.14 -8.01
N LYS A 22 3.12 5.21 -8.13
CA LYS A 22 1.99 5.49 -7.24
C LYS A 22 0.91 4.41 -7.32
N GLU A 23 0.58 3.93 -8.52
CA GLU A 23 -0.41 2.87 -8.71
C GLU A 23 0.04 1.55 -8.04
N ILE A 24 1.33 1.21 -8.14
CA ILE A 24 1.89 0.03 -7.49
C ILE A 24 1.88 0.18 -5.96
N GLU A 25 2.27 1.35 -5.44
CA GLU A 25 2.19 1.63 -3.99
C GLU A 25 0.75 1.50 -3.48
N GLU A 26 -0.22 2.07 -4.20
CA GLU A 26 -1.64 2.01 -3.84
C GLU A 26 -2.17 0.57 -3.83
N GLN A 27 -1.77 -0.26 -4.80
CA GLN A 27 -2.14 -1.67 -4.81
C GLN A 27 -1.57 -2.44 -3.61
N ASP A 28 -0.36 -2.10 -3.15
CA ASP A 28 0.24 -2.73 -1.96
C ASP A 28 -0.45 -2.28 -0.67
N GLU A 29 -0.81 -1.00 -0.56
CA GLU A 29 -1.57 -0.44 0.56
C GLU A 29 -2.97 -1.09 0.65
N ILE A 30 -3.72 -1.16 -0.46
CA ILE A 30 -5.04 -1.81 -0.50
C ILE A 30 -4.94 -3.29 -0.08
N ARG A 31 -3.91 -3.99 -0.55
CA ARG A 31 -3.70 -5.39 -0.17
C ARG A 31 -3.38 -5.52 1.31
N SER A 32 -2.53 -4.66 1.86
CA SER A 32 -2.22 -4.65 3.28
C SER A 32 -3.47 -4.37 4.13
N ASP A 33 -4.29 -3.39 3.74
CA ASP A 33 -5.53 -3.05 4.45
C ASP A 33 -6.56 -4.18 4.40
N MET A 34 -6.65 -4.88 3.26
CA MET A 34 -7.50 -6.07 3.13
C MET A 34 -7.03 -7.19 4.07
N LEU A 35 -5.72 -7.47 4.12
CA LEU A 35 -5.15 -8.48 5.00
C LEU A 35 -5.39 -8.15 6.48
N ILE A 36 -5.19 -6.88 6.88
CA ILE A 36 -5.47 -6.41 8.24
C ILE A 36 -6.95 -6.64 8.58
N THR A 37 -7.85 -6.28 7.65
CA THR A 37 -9.29 -6.46 7.84
C THR A 37 -9.63 -7.93 8.04
N GLU A 38 -9.11 -8.82 7.19
CA GLU A 38 -9.33 -10.27 7.31
C GLU A 38 -8.80 -10.85 8.63
N GLU A 39 -7.59 -10.49 9.07
CA GLU A 39 -7.02 -10.94 10.34
C GLU A 39 -7.84 -10.45 11.55
N GLU A 40 -8.34 -9.21 11.50
CA GLU A 40 -9.20 -8.64 12.54
C GLU A 40 -10.57 -9.34 12.60
N TRP A 41 -11.17 -9.68 11.45
CA TRP A 41 -12.41 -10.47 11.38
C TRP A 41 -12.24 -11.89 11.93
N GLN A 42 -11.11 -12.55 11.63
CA GLN A 42 -10.81 -13.88 12.16
C GLN A 42 -10.62 -13.86 13.69
N SER A 43 -10.05 -12.76 14.21
CA SER A 43 -9.81 -12.59 15.66
C SER A 43 -11.09 -12.31 16.46
N GLN A 44 -12.09 -11.65 15.86
CA GLN A 44 -13.36 -11.33 16.54
C GLN A 44 -14.40 -12.47 16.47
N THR A 45 -14.33 -13.33 15.47
CA THR A 45 -15.34 -14.37 15.22
C THR A 45 -15.09 -15.68 15.98
N PHE A 46 -13.95 -15.83 16.64
CA PHE A 46 -13.61 -16.99 17.46
C PHE A 46 -13.44 -16.60 18.94
N PRO A 47 -14.34 -17.02 19.86
CA PRO A 47 -14.08 -16.91 21.29
C PRO A 47 -12.96 -17.88 21.67
N GLN A 48 -11.87 -17.37 22.26
CA GLN A 48 -10.80 -18.19 22.83
C GLN A 48 -11.37 -18.99 24.02
N HIS A 49 -11.54 -20.30 23.84
CA HIS A 49 -11.90 -21.23 24.91
C HIS A 49 -10.64 -21.77 25.59
#